data_AF-A0A3R9JS38-F1
#
_entry.id   AF-A0A3R9JS38-F1
#
_cell.length_a   1.000
_cell.length_b   1.000
_cell.length_c   1.000
_cell.angle_alpha   90.00
_cell.angle_beta   90.00
_cell.angle_gamma   90.00
#
_symmetry.space_group_name_H-M   'P 1'
#
loop_
_entity.id
_entity.type
_entity.pdbx_description
1 polymer ?
#
loop_
_entity_poly.entity_id
_entity_poly.type
_entity_poly.pdbx_seq_one_letter_code
_entity_poly.pdbx_strand_id
1 'polypeptide(L)'
;MTTGEVEKKLKSIKKLDKAIHNLDLKISNLEKGAVYSQAYFEQRVKSSKVNTTEERLINALELKDQMMEQLQDLIVERYEALRFIDNLTNPNEWVVITMVYVNHYTIDRVCRELHKSKKVVYRLKKQALECLSEVLKPIDTEETSKQAYRFLKSYHSLVKLSLDGQDGAFEAKAVEIVSMIDAYRDNLDDVRREIFSNLFTRRTEERLKLWQLYEALDIDKAQYERLKVEILLDFAKSYRDGVLLVEY
;
A
#
# COMPACT_ATOMS: atom_id res chain seq x y z
N MET A 1 7.10 2.95 -12.02
CA MET A 1 6.14 2.51 -13.04
C MET A 1 6.37 3.33 -14.30
N THR A 2 6.26 2.75 -15.49
CA THR A 2 6.28 3.54 -16.73
C THR A 2 5.04 4.42 -16.83
N THR A 3 5.11 5.51 -17.62
CA THR A 3 3.93 6.35 -17.91
C THR A 3 2.75 5.55 -18.47
N GLY A 4 3.02 4.48 -19.23
CA GLY A 4 2.01 3.57 -19.75
C GLY A 4 1.32 2.73 -18.66
N GLU A 5 2.06 2.26 -17.66
CA GLU A 5 1.51 1.55 -16.50
C GLU A 5 0.68 2.47 -15.62
N VAL A 6 1.14 3.71 -15.41
CA VAL A 6 0.38 4.76 -14.72
C VAL A 6 -0.94 5.01 -15.43
N GLU A 7 -0.90 5.22 -16.75
CA GLU A 7 -2.12 5.43 -17.51
C GLU A 7 -3.05 4.19 -17.46
N LYS A 8 -2.51 2.97 -17.45
CA LYS A 8 -3.31 1.74 -17.31
C LYS A 8 -4.00 1.67 -15.94
N LYS A 9 -3.30 2.01 -14.85
CA LYS A 9 -3.86 2.09 -13.50
C LYS A 9 -4.97 3.15 -13.43
N LEU A 10 -4.75 4.35 -13.96
CA LEU A 10 -5.79 5.37 -13.97
C LEU A 10 -7.01 4.99 -14.84
N LYS A 11 -6.80 4.27 -15.95
CA LYS A 11 -7.91 3.74 -16.78
C LYS A 11 -8.71 2.64 -16.08
N SER A 12 -8.17 1.94 -15.08
CA SER A 12 -8.91 0.89 -14.36
C SER A 12 -10.03 1.47 -13.50
N ILE A 13 -9.91 2.74 -13.05
CA ILE A 13 -10.91 3.46 -12.24
C ILE A 13 -12.30 3.36 -12.89
N LYS A 14 -12.40 3.54 -14.21
CA LYS A 14 -13.68 3.42 -14.93
C LYS A 14 -14.32 2.03 -14.84
N LYS A 15 -13.51 0.98 -14.77
CA LYS A 15 -14.00 -0.39 -14.58
C LYS A 15 -14.43 -0.61 -13.14
N LEU A 16 -13.65 -0.11 -12.18
CA LEU A 16 -13.96 -0.16 -10.75
C LEU A 16 -15.28 0.56 -10.45
N ASP A 17 -15.48 1.78 -10.95
CA ASP A 17 -16.73 2.54 -10.76
C ASP A 17 -17.96 1.78 -11.26
N LYS A 18 -17.84 1.11 -12.41
CA LYS A 18 -18.92 0.27 -12.94
C LYS A 18 -19.16 -0.97 -12.09
N ALA A 19 -18.10 -1.62 -11.61
CA ALA A 19 -18.21 -2.81 -10.78
C ALA A 19 -18.87 -2.47 -9.44
N ILE A 20 -18.40 -1.39 -8.79
CA ILE A 20 -18.98 -0.82 -7.57
C ILE A 20 -20.47 -0.54 -7.79
N HIS A 21 -20.82 0.26 -8.80
CA HIS A 21 -22.22 0.60 -9.07
C HIS A 21 -23.12 -0.63 -9.31
N ASN A 22 -22.62 -1.60 -10.06
CA ASN A 22 -23.39 -2.82 -10.34
C ASN A 22 -23.59 -3.70 -9.09
N LEU A 23 -22.57 -3.83 -8.23
CA LEU A 23 -22.70 -4.55 -6.97
C LEU A 23 -23.64 -3.82 -6.01
N ASP A 24 -23.52 -2.52 -5.90
CA ASP A 24 -24.38 -1.67 -5.06
C ASP A 24 -25.86 -1.81 -5.47
N LEU A 25 -26.14 -1.80 -6.79
CA LEU A 25 -27.49 -2.09 -7.31
C LEU A 25 -27.98 -3.49 -6.97
N LYS A 26 -27.12 -4.51 -7.05
CA LYS A 26 -27.49 -5.90 -6.72
C LYS A 26 -27.83 -6.03 -5.23
N ILE A 27 -27.01 -5.46 -4.35
CA ILE A 27 -27.24 -5.43 -2.90
C ILE A 27 -28.58 -4.73 -2.60
N SER A 28 -28.82 -3.55 -3.16
CA SER A 28 -30.09 -2.82 -2.94
C SER A 28 -31.33 -3.60 -3.43
N ASN A 29 -31.21 -4.34 -4.54
CA ASN A 29 -32.29 -5.17 -5.04
C ASN A 29 -32.55 -6.40 -4.14
N LEU A 30 -31.49 -7.01 -3.59
CA LEU A 30 -31.61 -8.09 -2.62
C LEU A 30 -32.30 -7.61 -1.34
N GLU A 31 -31.95 -6.43 -0.83
CA GLU A 31 -32.59 -5.82 0.34
C GLU A 31 -34.09 -5.59 0.11
N LYS A 32 -34.46 -5.01 -1.04
CA LYS A 32 -35.88 -4.82 -1.41
C LYS A 32 -36.63 -6.14 -1.54
N GLY A 33 -36.01 -7.16 -2.13
CA GLY A 33 -36.59 -8.50 -2.26
C GLY A 33 -36.79 -9.20 -0.92
N ALA A 34 -35.84 -9.05 0.00
CA ALA A 34 -35.93 -9.57 1.37
C ALA A 34 -37.05 -8.88 2.15
N VAL A 35 -37.14 -7.54 2.09
CA VAL A 35 -38.20 -6.75 2.74
C VAL A 35 -39.59 -7.13 2.21
N TYR A 36 -39.74 -7.29 0.90
CA TYR A 36 -41.03 -7.71 0.31
C TYR A 36 -41.42 -9.13 0.76
N SER A 37 -40.47 -10.06 0.80
CA SER A 37 -40.71 -11.43 1.23
C SER A 37 -41.09 -11.52 2.70
N GLN A 38 -40.47 -10.70 3.56
CA GLN A 38 -40.76 -10.63 4.99
C GLN A 38 -42.15 -10.03 5.26
N ALA A 39 -42.55 -8.98 4.56
CA ALA A 39 -43.90 -8.40 4.64
C ALA A 39 -45.00 -9.38 4.21
N TYR A 40 -44.74 -10.21 3.18
CA TYR A 40 -45.67 -11.25 2.73
C TYR A 40 -45.75 -12.43 3.72
N PHE A 41 -44.67 -12.70 4.46
CA PHE A 41 -44.60 -13.76 5.46
C PHE A 41 -45.40 -13.40 6.71
N GLU A 42 -45.31 -12.16 7.19
CA GLU A 42 -46.12 -11.65 8.31
C GLU A 42 -47.63 -11.74 8.03
N GLN A 43 -48.04 -11.65 6.75
CA GLN A 43 -49.44 -11.83 6.33
C GLN A 43 -49.91 -13.30 6.23
N ARG A 44 -48.99 -14.29 6.20
CA ARG A 44 -49.31 -15.72 5.96
C ARG A 44 -49.02 -16.62 7.15
N VAL A 45 -49.21 -16.15 8.38
CA VAL A 45 -49.14 -17.04 9.56
C VAL A 45 -50.45 -17.83 9.72
N LYS A 46 -50.64 -18.83 8.85
CA LYS A 46 -51.33 -20.09 9.16
C LYS A 46 -50.45 -21.23 8.64
N SER A 47 -50.06 -22.10 9.58
CA SER A 47 -49.01 -23.12 9.48
C SER A 47 -48.97 -23.96 8.19
N SER A 48 -47.79 -24.03 7.54
CA SER A 48 -47.22 -25.30 7.02
C SER A 48 -45.81 -25.13 6.41
N LYS A 49 -44.96 -26.16 6.62
CA LYS A 49 -43.61 -26.47 6.07
C LYS A 49 -42.52 -25.37 6.19
N VAL A 50 -41.75 -25.45 7.26
CA VAL A 50 -40.78 -24.42 7.73
C VAL A 50 -39.36 -24.52 7.12
N ASN A 51 -38.89 -25.65 6.57
CA ASN A 51 -37.47 -25.73 6.17
C ASN A 51 -37.04 -24.97 4.90
N THR A 52 -37.89 -24.79 3.88
CA THR A 52 -37.42 -24.32 2.56
C THR A 52 -37.35 -22.80 2.42
N THR A 53 -38.02 -22.06 3.30
CA THR A 53 -38.10 -20.60 3.25
C THR A 53 -37.03 -19.97 4.13
N GLU A 54 -36.76 -20.58 5.30
CA GLU A 54 -35.68 -20.21 6.21
C GLU A 54 -34.31 -20.41 5.55
N GLU A 55 -34.09 -21.54 4.88
CA GLU A 55 -32.85 -21.81 4.13
C GLU A 55 -32.62 -20.81 2.99
N ARG A 56 -33.69 -20.34 2.32
CA ARG A 56 -33.58 -19.28 1.30
C ARG A 56 -33.20 -17.93 1.89
N LEU A 57 -33.70 -17.60 3.07
CA LEU A 57 -33.37 -16.36 3.78
C LEU A 57 -31.90 -16.38 4.23
N ILE A 58 -31.44 -17.49 4.79
CA ILE A 58 -30.04 -17.69 5.19
C ILE A 58 -29.11 -17.55 3.97
N ASN A 59 -29.40 -18.26 2.88
CA ASN A 59 -28.60 -18.17 1.64
C ASN A 59 -28.58 -16.74 1.06
N ALA A 60 -29.68 -15.99 1.17
CA ALA A 60 -29.74 -14.60 0.71
C ALA A 60 -28.89 -13.65 1.57
N LEU A 61 -28.84 -13.88 2.89
CA LEU A 61 -27.99 -13.13 3.80
C LEU A 61 -26.50 -13.42 3.53
N GLU A 62 -26.12 -14.69 3.40
CA GLU A 62 -24.74 -15.08 3.09
C GLU A 62 -24.26 -14.49 1.75
N LEU A 63 -25.10 -14.55 0.71
CA LEU A 63 -24.78 -13.95 -0.59
C LEU A 63 -24.61 -12.43 -0.48
N LYS A 64 -25.42 -11.76 0.34
CA LYS A 64 -25.31 -10.33 0.57
C LYS A 64 -24.00 -9.99 1.26
N ASP A 65 -23.61 -10.74 2.29
CA ASP A 65 -22.38 -10.51 3.03
C ASP A 65 -21.15 -10.69 2.13
N GLN A 66 -21.14 -11.72 1.28
CA GLN A 66 -20.10 -11.91 0.25
C GLN A 66 -20.04 -10.74 -0.74
N MET A 67 -21.18 -10.22 -1.18
CA MET A 67 -21.23 -9.07 -2.09
C MET A 67 -20.75 -7.78 -1.41
N MET A 68 -21.03 -7.59 -0.12
CA MET A 68 -20.56 -6.46 0.67
C MET A 68 -19.03 -6.50 0.84
N GLU A 69 -18.46 -7.68 1.08
CA GLU A 69 -17.01 -7.86 1.14
C GLU A 69 -16.34 -7.51 -0.21
N GLN A 70 -16.87 -8.05 -1.32
CA GLN A 70 -16.39 -7.70 -2.67
C GLN A 70 -16.51 -6.20 -2.98
N LEU A 71 -17.60 -5.57 -2.54
CA LEU A 71 -17.80 -4.13 -2.72
C LEU A 71 -16.73 -3.34 -1.96
N GLN A 72 -16.43 -3.74 -0.73
CA GLN A 72 -15.42 -3.10 0.11
C GLN A 72 -14.03 -3.20 -0.54
N ASP A 73 -13.65 -4.37 -1.05
CA ASP A 73 -12.38 -4.57 -1.75
C ASP A 73 -12.24 -3.64 -2.96
N LEU A 74 -13.30 -3.53 -3.77
CA LEU A 74 -13.32 -2.64 -4.94
C LEU A 74 -13.25 -1.16 -4.55
N ILE A 75 -13.88 -0.77 -3.44
CA ILE A 75 -13.79 0.60 -2.90
C ILE A 75 -12.36 0.90 -2.44
N VAL A 76 -11.70 -0.05 -1.76
CA VAL A 76 -10.30 0.08 -1.33
C VAL A 76 -9.38 0.20 -2.54
N GLU A 77 -9.50 -0.67 -3.55
CA GLU A 77 -8.71 -0.60 -4.78
C GLU A 77 -8.90 0.75 -5.50
N ARG A 78 -10.14 1.24 -5.56
CA ARG A 78 -10.46 2.56 -6.13
C ARG A 78 -9.81 3.69 -5.32
N TYR A 79 -9.87 3.61 -3.99
CA TYR A 79 -9.26 4.61 -3.11
C TYR A 79 -7.74 4.69 -3.29
N GLU A 80 -7.07 3.55 -3.44
CA GLU A 80 -5.62 3.52 -3.72
C GLU A 80 -5.27 4.20 -5.06
N ALA A 81 -6.12 4.05 -6.08
CA ALA A 81 -5.94 4.74 -7.35
C ALA A 81 -6.14 6.27 -7.23
N LEU A 82 -7.02 6.72 -6.33
CA LEU A 82 -7.22 8.15 -6.06
C LEU A 82 -6.07 8.74 -5.26
N ARG A 83 -5.62 8.07 -4.19
CA ARG A 83 -4.45 8.46 -3.40
C ARG A 83 -3.20 8.62 -4.25
N PHE A 84 -3.12 7.88 -5.35
CA PHE A 84 -2.03 8.03 -6.30
C PHE A 84 -2.03 9.40 -7.01
N ILE A 85 -3.21 9.92 -7.37
CA ILE A 85 -3.36 11.23 -8.03
C ILE A 85 -2.99 12.37 -7.07
N ASP A 86 -3.16 12.19 -5.76
CA ASP A 86 -2.86 13.20 -4.73
C ASP A 86 -1.37 13.57 -4.66
N ASN A 87 -0.48 12.80 -5.30
CA ASN A 87 0.94 13.14 -5.40
C ASN A 87 1.26 14.22 -6.45
N LEU A 88 0.27 14.65 -7.26
CA LEU A 88 0.45 15.74 -8.21
C LEU A 88 0.51 17.08 -7.48
N THR A 89 1.68 17.73 -7.49
CA THR A 89 1.88 19.04 -6.86
C THR A 89 1.32 20.20 -7.70
N ASN A 90 1.22 20.03 -9.02
CA ASN A 90 0.66 21.05 -9.92
C ASN A 90 -0.88 20.95 -9.96
N PRO A 91 -1.63 21.97 -9.50
CA PRO A 91 -3.09 21.92 -9.46
C PRO A 91 -3.73 21.75 -10.84
N ASN A 92 -3.13 22.31 -11.89
CA ASN A 92 -3.67 22.20 -13.25
C ASN A 92 -3.53 20.76 -13.80
N GLU A 93 -2.44 20.09 -13.46
CA GLU A 93 -2.22 18.68 -13.81
C GLU A 93 -3.21 17.78 -13.05
N TRP A 94 -3.36 18.01 -11.75
CA TRP A 94 -4.32 17.30 -10.90
C TRP A 94 -5.75 17.44 -11.45
N VAL A 95 -6.20 18.67 -11.74
CA VAL A 95 -7.56 18.91 -12.27
C VAL A 95 -7.77 18.19 -13.60
N VAL A 96 -6.80 18.25 -14.52
CA VAL A 96 -6.91 17.56 -15.82
C VAL A 96 -6.99 16.04 -15.64
N ILE A 97 -6.14 15.45 -14.79
CA ILE A 97 -6.15 14.00 -14.53
C ILE A 97 -7.46 13.56 -13.87
N THR A 98 -7.91 14.28 -12.84
CA THR A 98 -9.18 14.00 -12.14
C THR A 98 -10.35 14.06 -13.11
N MET A 99 -10.45 15.10 -13.95
CA MET A 99 -11.55 15.20 -14.92
C MET A 99 -11.53 14.06 -15.95
N VAL A 100 -10.34 13.67 -16.44
CA VAL A 100 -10.21 12.64 -17.47
C VAL A 100 -10.46 11.23 -16.93
N TYR A 101 -9.85 10.88 -15.79
CA TYR A 101 -9.81 9.50 -15.30
C TYR A 101 -10.78 9.20 -14.16
N VAL A 102 -11.08 10.19 -13.30
CA VAL A 102 -12.01 10.02 -12.17
C VAL A 102 -13.43 10.39 -12.59
N ASN A 103 -13.60 11.52 -13.28
CA ASN A 103 -14.91 11.98 -13.74
C ASN A 103 -15.29 11.44 -15.12
N HIS A 104 -14.40 10.71 -15.79
CA HIS A 104 -14.60 10.10 -17.11
C HIS A 104 -14.95 11.10 -18.22
N TYR A 105 -14.49 12.35 -18.12
CA TYR A 105 -14.78 13.36 -19.14
C TYR A 105 -13.97 13.12 -20.41
N THR A 106 -14.59 13.37 -21.56
CA THR A 106 -13.87 13.43 -22.83
C THR A 106 -12.95 14.65 -22.83
N ILE A 107 -11.83 14.57 -23.57
CA ILE A 107 -10.90 15.70 -23.69
C ILE A 107 -11.62 16.96 -24.20
N ASP A 108 -12.57 16.82 -25.12
CA ASP A 108 -13.32 17.97 -25.64
C ASP A 108 -14.21 18.61 -24.56
N ARG A 109 -14.78 17.80 -23.63
CA ARG A 109 -15.48 18.35 -22.46
C ARG A 109 -14.51 19.07 -21.54
N VAL A 110 -13.36 18.46 -21.21
CA VAL A 110 -12.33 19.10 -20.37
C VAL A 110 -11.88 20.44 -20.96
N CYS A 111 -11.67 20.51 -22.28
CA CYS A 111 -11.31 21.77 -22.95
C CYS A 111 -12.35 22.87 -22.76
N ARG A 112 -13.65 22.53 -22.86
CA ARG A 112 -14.75 23.48 -22.66
C ARG A 112 -14.81 23.98 -21.23
N GLU A 113 -14.78 23.06 -20.26
CA GLU A 113 -14.90 23.37 -18.83
C GLU A 113 -13.70 24.20 -18.32
N LEU A 114 -12.48 23.93 -18.81
CA LEU A 114 -11.28 24.65 -18.38
C LEU A 114 -10.97 25.89 -19.22
N HIS A 115 -11.74 26.15 -20.29
CA HIS A 115 -11.44 27.18 -21.29
C HIS A 115 -9.99 27.10 -21.81
N LYS A 116 -9.49 25.87 -22.05
CA LYS A 116 -8.13 25.61 -22.56
C LYS A 116 -8.16 24.93 -23.91
N SER A 117 -7.14 25.20 -24.72
CA SER A 117 -6.97 24.50 -25.98
C SER A 117 -6.63 23.02 -25.75
N LYS A 118 -7.00 22.18 -26.72
CA LYS A 118 -6.72 20.74 -26.72
C LYS A 118 -5.22 20.45 -26.54
N LYS A 119 -4.36 21.27 -27.15
CA LYS A 119 -2.89 21.20 -26.99
C LYS A 119 -2.46 21.38 -25.53
N VAL A 120 -3.03 22.35 -24.82
CA VAL A 120 -2.70 22.61 -23.40
C VAL A 120 -3.16 21.44 -22.53
N VAL A 121 -4.38 20.93 -22.75
CA VAL A 121 -4.92 19.79 -21.97
C VAL A 121 -4.08 18.53 -22.18
N TYR A 122 -3.72 18.19 -23.43
CA TYR A 122 -2.84 17.03 -23.67
C TYR A 122 -1.45 17.18 -23.05
N ARG A 123 -0.89 18.40 -23.08
CA ARG A 123 0.40 18.67 -22.44
C ARG A 123 0.32 18.46 -20.92
N LEU A 124 -0.67 19.06 -20.26
CA LEU A 124 -0.89 18.90 -18.82
C LEU A 124 -1.13 17.43 -18.45
N LYS A 125 -1.95 16.72 -19.23
CA LYS A 125 -2.16 15.28 -19.06
C LYS A 125 -0.84 14.51 -19.15
N LYS A 126 -0.01 14.80 -20.16
CA LYS A 126 1.28 14.13 -20.34
C LYS A 126 2.23 14.39 -19.16
N GLN A 127 2.37 15.66 -18.76
CA GLN A 127 3.22 16.08 -17.63
C GLN A 127 2.78 15.41 -16.32
N ALA A 128 1.47 15.32 -16.10
CA ALA A 128 0.93 14.66 -14.92
C ALA A 128 1.25 13.16 -14.90
N LEU A 129 1.15 12.46 -16.05
CA LEU A 129 1.52 11.04 -16.14
C LEU A 129 3.02 10.84 -15.90
N GLU A 130 3.86 11.75 -16.40
CA GLU A 130 5.31 11.76 -16.16
C GLU A 130 5.62 11.99 -14.67
N CYS A 131 5.01 13.01 -14.05
CA CYS A 131 5.17 13.29 -12.63
C CYS A 131 4.76 12.07 -11.77
N LEU A 132 3.60 11.47 -12.05
CA LEU A 132 3.15 10.27 -11.35
C LEU A 132 4.05 9.05 -11.59
N SER A 133 4.69 8.92 -12.77
CA SER A 133 5.68 7.85 -12.98
C SER A 133 6.95 8.07 -12.17
N GLU A 134 7.37 9.33 -11.95
CA GLU A 134 8.54 9.68 -11.16
C GLU A 134 8.30 9.51 -9.66
N VAL A 135 7.11 9.90 -9.16
CA VAL A 135 6.70 9.72 -7.75
C VAL A 135 6.82 8.26 -7.29
N LEU A 136 6.70 7.33 -8.23
CA LEU A 136 6.71 5.91 -7.98
C LEU A 136 7.59 5.21 -9.01
N LYS A 137 8.83 5.70 -9.19
CA LYS A 137 9.84 4.86 -9.81
C LYS A 137 9.81 3.53 -9.06
N PRO A 138 9.69 2.40 -9.80
CA PRO A 138 9.62 1.13 -9.12
C PRO A 138 10.90 1.01 -8.31
N ILE A 139 10.76 0.90 -7.01
CA ILE A 139 11.91 0.61 -6.15
C ILE A 139 12.37 -0.78 -6.57
N ASP A 140 13.62 -0.89 -6.99
CA ASP A 140 14.26 -2.19 -7.13
C ASP A 140 14.34 -2.78 -5.72
N THR A 141 13.37 -3.61 -5.36
CA THR A 141 13.26 -4.14 -3.99
C THR A 141 14.47 -5.01 -3.66
N GLU A 142 15.06 -5.67 -4.66
CA GLU A 142 16.24 -6.50 -4.50
C GLU A 142 17.48 -5.64 -4.24
N GLU A 143 17.75 -4.66 -5.10
CA GLU A 143 18.94 -3.80 -4.96
C GLU A 143 18.81 -2.83 -3.78
N THR A 144 17.62 -2.34 -3.49
CA THR A 144 17.33 -1.55 -2.28
C THR A 144 17.60 -2.36 -1.02
N SER A 145 17.12 -3.60 -0.95
CA SER A 145 17.39 -4.48 0.19
C SER A 145 18.89 -4.75 0.33
N LYS A 146 19.60 -4.98 -0.78
CA LYS A 146 21.06 -5.16 -0.78
C LYS A 146 21.79 -3.89 -0.32
N GLN A 147 21.39 -2.72 -0.78
CA GLN A 147 21.98 -1.44 -0.39
C GLN A 147 21.78 -1.15 1.09
N ALA A 148 20.56 -1.31 1.60
CA ALA A 148 20.26 -1.18 3.03
C ALA A 148 21.07 -2.19 3.87
N TYR A 149 21.15 -3.45 3.42
CA TYR A 149 21.92 -4.48 4.10
C TYR A 149 23.41 -4.12 4.17
N ARG A 150 24.02 -3.72 3.04
CA ARG A 150 25.43 -3.29 2.98
C ARG A 150 25.69 -2.10 3.91
N PHE A 151 24.79 -1.13 3.93
CA PHE A 151 24.88 0.03 4.81
C PHE A 151 24.82 -0.39 6.29
N LEU A 152 23.82 -1.17 6.70
CA LEU A 152 23.64 -1.60 8.09
C LEU A 152 24.77 -2.52 8.59
N LYS A 153 25.45 -3.26 7.70
CA LYS A 153 26.66 -4.03 8.06
C LYS A 153 27.82 -3.16 8.57
N SER A 154 27.79 -1.85 8.33
CA SER A 154 28.79 -0.91 8.85
C SER A 154 28.55 -0.48 10.31
N TYR A 155 27.46 -0.91 10.94
CA TYR A 155 27.05 -0.47 12.29
C TYR A 155 28.18 -0.52 13.33
N HIS A 156 28.84 -1.67 13.52
CA HIS A 156 29.92 -1.79 14.52
C HIS A 156 31.11 -0.86 14.23
N SER A 157 31.40 -0.59 12.95
CA SER A 157 32.44 0.37 12.56
C SER A 157 32.03 1.81 12.91
N LEU A 158 30.75 2.15 12.72
CA LEU A 158 30.20 3.45 13.12
C LEU A 158 30.21 3.62 14.64
N VAL A 159 29.86 2.57 15.41
CA VAL A 159 29.96 2.57 16.88
C VAL A 159 31.40 2.77 17.35
N LYS A 160 32.37 2.14 16.68
CA LYS A 160 33.78 2.37 17.02
C LYS A 160 34.19 3.81 16.73
N LEU A 161 33.80 4.33 15.56
CA LEU A 161 34.10 5.71 15.15
C LEU A 161 33.45 6.74 16.07
N SER A 162 32.24 6.48 16.58
CA SER A 162 31.56 7.36 17.53
C SER A 162 32.21 7.40 18.93
N LEU A 163 33.23 6.57 19.18
CA LEU A 163 33.93 6.46 20.45
C LEU A 163 35.44 6.78 20.34
N ASP A 164 35.93 7.13 19.15
CA ASP A 164 37.37 7.17 18.85
C ASP A 164 38.07 8.43 19.40
N GLY A 165 37.32 9.49 19.73
CA GLY A 165 37.82 10.69 20.42
C GLY A 165 38.85 11.53 19.65
N GLN A 166 39.06 11.22 18.37
CA GLN A 166 40.15 11.77 17.54
C GLN A 166 39.67 12.83 16.53
N ASP A 167 38.37 12.92 16.22
CA ASP A 167 37.88 13.83 15.16
C ASP A 167 36.40 14.22 15.32
N GLY A 168 36.14 15.44 15.81
CA GLY A 168 34.81 15.86 16.25
C GLY A 168 33.73 15.88 15.17
N ALA A 169 34.08 16.07 13.89
CA ALA A 169 33.09 16.12 12.81
C ALA A 169 32.63 14.73 12.35
N PHE A 170 33.58 13.79 12.19
CA PHE A 170 33.26 12.41 11.82
C PHE A 170 32.64 11.65 12.99
N GLU A 171 33.11 11.88 14.21
CA GLU A 171 32.52 11.33 15.43
C GLU A 171 31.06 11.78 15.57
N ALA A 172 30.78 13.08 15.47
CA ALA A 172 29.42 13.59 15.55
C ALA A 172 28.50 12.98 14.49
N LYS A 173 28.99 12.80 13.26
CA LYS A 173 28.20 12.17 12.20
C LYS A 173 27.98 10.68 12.43
N ALA A 174 28.98 9.98 12.98
CA ALA A 174 28.84 8.59 13.37
C ALA A 174 27.81 8.43 14.50
N VAL A 175 27.86 9.27 15.53
CA VAL A 175 26.87 9.34 16.62
C VAL A 175 25.47 9.55 16.05
N GLU A 176 25.29 10.50 15.13
CA GLU A 176 24.01 10.77 14.48
C GLU A 176 23.46 9.53 13.76
N ILE A 177 24.29 8.87 12.94
CA ILE A 177 23.88 7.68 12.17
C ILE A 177 23.56 6.51 13.11
N VAL A 178 24.39 6.25 14.11
CA VAL A 178 24.15 5.20 15.12
C VAL A 178 22.83 5.46 15.85
N SER A 179 22.57 6.71 16.25
CA SER A 179 21.31 7.09 16.90
C SER A 179 20.09 6.84 16.02
N MET A 180 20.18 7.12 14.71
CA MET A 180 19.09 6.82 13.77
C MET A 180 18.85 5.31 13.64
N ILE A 181 19.91 4.50 13.58
CA ILE A 181 19.81 3.04 13.49
C ILE A 181 19.20 2.46 14.76
N ASP A 182 19.63 2.94 15.93
CA ASP A 182 19.10 2.49 17.22
C ASP A 182 17.64 2.90 17.42
N ALA A 183 17.30 4.14 17.07
CA ALA A 183 15.91 4.60 17.10
C ALA A 183 15.00 3.77 16.18
N TYR A 184 15.46 3.41 14.98
CA TYR A 184 14.72 2.51 14.10
C TYR A 184 14.52 1.13 14.74
N ARG A 185 15.60 0.51 15.23
CA ARG A 185 15.56 -0.80 15.91
C ARG A 185 14.57 -0.80 17.06
N ASP A 186 14.59 0.24 17.90
CA ASP A 186 13.80 0.33 19.11
C ASP A 186 12.30 0.59 18.85
N ASN A 187 11.95 1.00 17.62
CA ASN A 187 10.56 1.14 17.16
C ASN A 187 9.99 -0.12 16.50
N LEU A 188 10.80 -1.15 16.24
CA LEU A 188 10.32 -2.43 15.68
C LEU A 188 9.57 -3.25 16.74
N ASP A 189 8.61 -4.07 16.30
CA ASP A 189 8.01 -5.11 17.16
C ASP A 189 9.07 -6.15 17.60
N ASP A 190 8.77 -6.90 18.65
CA ASP A 190 9.72 -7.80 19.29
C ASP A 190 10.38 -8.79 18.32
N VAL A 191 9.61 -9.36 17.38
CA VAL A 191 10.12 -10.33 16.40
C VAL A 191 11.06 -9.64 15.42
N ARG A 192 10.64 -8.52 14.82
CA ARG A 192 11.47 -7.76 13.88
C ARG A 192 12.72 -7.17 14.53
N ARG A 193 12.60 -6.72 15.77
CA ARG A 193 13.70 -6.18 16.59
C ARG A 193 14.76 -7.22 16.87
N GLU A 194 14.36 -8.45 17.20
CA GLU A 194 15.28 -9.55 17.46
C GLU A 194 16.03 -9.97 16.18
N ILE A 195 15.33 -10.07 15.05
CA ILE A 195 15.93 -10.32 13.73
C ILE A 195 16.95 -9.23 13.37
N PHE A 196 16.54 -7.96 13.47
CA PHE A 196 17.39 -6.81 13.17
C PHE A 196 18.64 -6.78 14.06
N SER A 197 18.43 -7.00 15.36
CA SER A 197 19.51 -6.97 16.34
C SER A 197 20.53 -8.07 16.06
N ASN A 198 20.07 -9.31 15.82
CA ASN A 198 20.97 -10.42 15.53
C ASN A 198 21.77 -10.22 14.23
N LEU A 199 21.19 -9.54 13.23
CA LEU A 199 21.85 -9.23 11.96
C LEU A 199 22.89 -8.10 12.08
N PHE A 200 22.56 -7.02 12.80
CA PHE A 200 23.29 -5.76 12.66
C PHE A 200 23.87 -5.17 13.95
N THR A 201 23.17 -5.24 15.09
CA THR A 201 23.59 -4.50 16.30
C THR A 201 24.18 -5.38 17.39
N ARG A 202 23.79 -6.66 17.45
CA ARG A 202 24.26 -7.63 18.44
C ARG A 202 25.75 -7.91 18.28
N ARG A 203 26.44 -8.06 19.41
CA ARG A 203 27.86 -8.42 19.45
C ARG A 203 28.08 -9.80 18.85
N THR A 204 29.22 -9.99 18.20
CA THR A 204 29.50 -11.24 17.46
C THR A 204 29.36 -12.49 18.32
N GLU A 205 29.76 -12.43 19.59
CA GLU A 205 29.71 -13.53 20.55
C GLU A 205 28.30 -13.88 21.03
N GLU A 206 27.38 -12.91 20.96
CA GLU A 206 25.99 -13.05 21.42
C GLU A 206 25.06 -13.50 20.27
N ARG A 207 25.54 -13.49 19.02
CA ARG A 207 24.71 -13.81 17.84
C ARG A 207 24.20 -15.24 17.88
N LEU A 208 22.89 -15.37 17.82
CA LEU A 208 22.18 -16.63 17.63
C LEU A 208 22.42 -17.17 16.22
N LYS A 209 22.57 -18.49 16.11
CA LYS A 209 22.51 -19.18 14.82
C LYS A 209 21.08 -19.12 14.28
N LEU A 210 20.91 -19.20 12.96
CA LEU A 210 19.60 -19.08 12.31
C LEU A 210 18.57 -20.07 12.87
N TRP A 211 18.94 -21.32 13.12
CA TRP A 211 18.02 -22.30 13.69
C TRP A 211 17.58 -21.96 15.12
N GLN A 212 18.46 -21.35 15.93
CA GLN A 212 18.12 -20.88 17.28
C GLN A 212 17.19 -19.68 17.22
N LEU A 213 17.37 -18.80 16.23
CA LEU A 213 16.44 -17.70 15.97
C LEU A 213 15.06 -18.20 15.56
N TYR A 214 15.00 -19.19 14.67
CA TYR A 214 13.74 -19.79 14.21
C TYR A 214 12.96 -20.39 15.38
N GLU A 215 13.66 -21.13 16.25
CA GLU A 215 13.09 -21.72 17.45
C GLU A 215 12.66 -20.65 18.46
N ALA A 216 13.51 -19.66 18.74
CA ALA A 216 13.21 -18.61 19.72
C ALA A 216 12.05 -17.70 19.31
N LEU A 217 11.88 -17.48 18.00
CA LEU A 217 10.84 -16.60 17.45
C LEU A 217 9.60 -17.35 16.97
N ASP A 218 9.60 -18.69 17.03
CA ASP A 218 8.54 -19.53 16.47
C ASP A 218 8.22 -19.20 15.00
N ILE A 219 9.28 -19.07 14.18
CA ILE A 219 9.17 -18.76 12.75
C ILE A 219 9.93 -19.76 11.89
N ASP A 220 9.43 -19.99 10.68
CA ASP A 220 10.15 -20.75 9.66
C ASP A 220 11.12 -19.88 8.84
N LYS A 221 11.91 -20.55 7.99
CA LYS A 221 12.88 -19.89 7.09
C LYS A 221 12.22 -18.90 6.13
N ALA A 222 11.03 -19.19 5.63
CA ALA A 222 10.34 -18.34 4.66
C ALA A 222 9.79 -17.07 5.32
N GLN A 223 9.25 -17.20 6.53
CA GLN A 223 8.88 -16.07 7.38
C GLN A 223 10.09 -15.20 7.71
N TYR A 224 11.22 -15.80 8.09
CA TYR A 224 12.45 -15.06 8.35
C TYR A 224 12.93 -14.25 7.14
N GLU A 225 13.04 -14.86 5.95
CA GLU A 225 13.51 -14.14 4.76
C GLU A 225 12.53 -13.03 4.33
N ARG A 226 11.21 -13.25 4.47
CA ARG A 226 10.21 -12.21 4.23
C ARG A 226 10.37 -11.03 5.19
N LEU A 227 10.41 -11.30 6.49
CA LEU A 227 10.58 -10.28 7.53
C LEU A 227 11.89 -9.51 7.35
N LYS A 228 12.98 -10.20 7.02
CA LYS A 228 14.27 -9.57 6.74
C LYS A 228 14.18 -8.59 5.57
N VAL A 229 13.52 -8.95 4.47
CA VAL A 229 13.33 -8.04 3.32
C VAL A 229 12.43 -6.86 3.71
N GLU A 230 11.32 -7.11 4.41
CA GLU A 230 10.43 -6.06 4.91
C GLU A 230 11.17 -5.03 5.77
N ILE A 231 11.96 -5.51 6.74
CA ILE A 231 12.77 -4.67 7.63
C ILE A 231 13.78 -3.83 6.84
N LEU A 232 14.43 -4.40 5.82
CA LEU A 232 15.42 -3.69 5.02
C LEU A 232 14.78 -2.62 4.14
N LEU A 233 13.63 -2.92 3.54
CA LEU A 233 12.88 -1.96 2.72
C LEU A 233 12.29 -0.82 3.57
N ASP A 234 11.76 -1.14 4.75
CA ASP A 234 11.21 -0.15 5.67
C ASP A 234 12.30 0.77 6.24
N PHE A 235 13.45 0.20 6.60
CA PHE A 235 14.63 0.98 6.97
C PHE A 235 15.07 1.91 5.83
N ALA A 236 15.16 1.38 4.60
CA ALA A 236 15.58 2.17 3.44
C ALA A 236 14.65 3.36 3.17
N LYS A 237 13.34 3.20 3.37
CA LYS A 237 12.34 4.26 3.21
C LYS A 237 12.43 5.32 4.32
N SER A 238 12.58 4.88 5.57
CA SER A 238 12.60 5.77 6.73
C SER A 238 13.92 6.51 6.91
N TYR A 239 15.03 5.95 6.41
CA TYR A 239 16.35 6.52 6.56
C TYR A 239 16.58 7.71 5.61
N ARG A 240 16.64 8.93 6.17
CA ARG A 240 16.98 10.19 5.49
C ARG A 240 16.24 10.36 4.16
N ASP A 241 14.92 10.43 4.24
CA ASP A 241 14.04 10.67 3.09
C ASP A 241 14.23 9.67 1.94
N GLY A 242 14.53 8.41 2.27
CA GLY A 242 14.64 7.35 1.27
C GLY A 242 15.97 7.31 0.52
N VAL A 243 17.06 7.88 1.05
CA VAL A 243 18.36 7.96 0.32
C VAL A 243 18.96 6.58 -0.02
N LEU A 244 18.46 5.51 0.60
CA LEU A 244 18.88 4.13 0.34
C LEU A 244 17.98 3.40 -0.68
N LEU A 245 16.93 4.05 -1.18
CA LEU A 245 16.08 3.50 -2.22
C LEU A 245 16.82 3.47 -3.56
N VAL A 246 16.79 2.32 -4.21
CA VAL A 246 17.29 2.15 -5.57
C VAL A 246 16.10 2.17 -6.52
N GLU A 247 16.14 3.10 -7.44
CA GLU A 247 15.11 3.32 -8.45
C GLU A 247 15.57 2.71 -9.78
N TYR A 248 14.65 2.09 -10.54
CA TYR A 248 14.92 1.69 -11.93
C TYR A 248 15.00 2.88 -12.90
#